data_AF-A0A535ZIH4-F1
#
_entry.id   AF-A0A535ZIH4-F1
#
_cell.length_a   1.000
_cell.length_b   1.000
_cell.length_c   1.000
_cell.angle_alpha   90.00
_cell.angle_beta   90.00
_cell.angle_gamma   90.00
#
_symmetry.space_group_name_H-M   'P 1'
#
loop_
_entity.id
_entity.type
_entity.pdbx_description
1 polymer ?
#
loop_
_entity_poly.entity_id
_entity_poly.type
_entity_poly.pdbx_seq_one_letter_code
_entity_poly.pdbx_strand_id
1 'polypeptide(L)' 'MSAQAEPTFEELLASLEQTIGRLADGTAPLDELVAAHQRAARLLAQAQARLEALKAQADDLSAQLRQ' A
#
# COMPACT_ATOMS: atom_id res chain seq x y z
N MET A 1 -3.23 17.12 -19.68
CA MET A 1 -2.81 16.81 -18.29
C MET A 1 -3.30 15.41 -18.00
N SER A 2 -2.40 14.44 -17.91
CA SER A 2 -2.78 13.04 -17.69
C SER A 2 -3.21 12.89 -16.23
N ALA A 3 -4.48 12.58 -15.99
CA ALA A 3 -4.94 12.18 -14.68
C ALA A 3 -4.26 10.84 -14.35
N GLN A 4 -3.19 10.87 -13.55
CA GLN A 4 -2.64 9.66 -12.98
C GLN A 4 -3.68 9.15 -11.99
N ALA A 5 -4.43 8.12 -12.40
CA ALA A 5 -5.35 7.44 -11.51
C ALA A 5 -4.56 6.95 -10.29
N GLU A 6 -5.07 7.23 -9.08
CA GLU A 6 -4.45 6.69 -7.87
C GLU A 6 -4.47 5.17 -7.96
N PRO A 7 -3.34 4.49 -7.70
CA PRO A 7 -3.26 3.05 -7.78
C PRO A 7 -4.31 2.43 -6.86
N THR A 8 -4.99 1.41 -7.36
CA THR A 8 -5.93 0.61 -6.58
C THR A 8 -5.20 -0.12 -5.46
N PHE A 9 -5.96 -0.58 -4.46
CA PHE A 9 -5.38 -1.34 -3.34
C PHE A 9 -4.66 -2.60 -3.82
N GLU A 10 -5.19 -3.29 -4.83
CA GLU A 10 -4.55 -4.48 -5.42
C GLU A 10 -3.24 -4.13 -6.14
N GLU A 11 -3.19 -3.02 -6.87
CA GLU A 11 -1.95 -2.56 -7.53
C GLU A 11 -0.87 -2.15 -6.51
N LEU A 12 -1.27 -1.55 -5.39
CA LEU A 12 -0.37 -1.25 -4.27
C LEU A 12 0.18 -2.53 -3.65
N LEU A 13 -0.68 -3.54 -3.45
CA LEU A 13 -0.30 -4.83 -2.88
C LEU A 13 0.64 -5.60 -3.81
N ALA A 14 0.34 -5.68 -5.10
CA ALA A 14 1.18 -6.32 -6.10
C ALA A 14 2.57 -5.65 -6.21
N SER A 15 2.60 -4.32 -6.12
CA SER A 15 3.86 -3.56 -6.09
C SER A 15 4.69 -3.86 -4.84
N LEU A 16 4.04 -4.05 -3.70
CA LEU A 16 4.67 -4.42 -2.44
C LEU A 16 5.26 -5.84 -2.52
N GLU A 17 4.48 -6.80 -2.99
CA GLU A 17 4.90 -8.20 -3.18
C GLU A 17 6.11 -8.31 -4.13
N GLN A 18 6.07 -7.61 -5.26
CA GLN A 18 7.20 -7.58 -6.20
C GLN A 18 8.46 -7.00 -5.55
N THR A 19 8.30 -5.95 -4.73
CA THR A 19 9.41 -5.31 -4.03
C THR A 19 10.00 -6.25 -2.97
N ILE A 20 9.15 -6.97 -2.21
CA ILE A 20 9.57 -7.97 -1.24
C ILE A 20 10.27 -9.16 -1.93
N GLY A 21 9.78 -9.61 -3.09
CA GLY A 21 10.42 -10.67 -3.87
C GLY A 21 11.87 -10.32 -4.27
N ARG A 22 12.12 -9.08 -4.69
CA ARG A 22 13.48 -8.59 -4.98
C ARG A 22 14.38 -8.53 -3.74
N LEU A 23 13.80 -8.18 -2.58
CA LEU A 23 14.52 -8.18 -1.31
C LEU A 23 14.90 -9.60 -0.88
N ALA A 24 13.98 -10.55 -1.05
CA ALA A 24 14.15 -11.95 -0.66
C ALA A 24 15.19 -12.69 -1.52
N ASP A 25 15.37 -12.28 -2.77
CA ASP A 25 16.36 -12.87 -3.67
C ASP A 25 17.79 -12.62 -3.19
N GLY A 26 18.04 -11.56 -2.42
CA GLY A 26 19.31 -11.31 -1.69
C GLY A 26 20.55 -11.11 -2.58
N THR A 27 20.39 -11.12 -3.90
CA THR A 27 21.43 -10.94 -4.91
C THR A 27 21.70 -9.47 -5.25
N ALA A 28 20.82 -8.57 -4.82
CA ALA A 28 20.93 -7.15 -5.09
C ALA A 28 21.92 -6.44 -4.15
N PRO A 29 22.61 -5.38 -4.61
CA PRO A 29 23.44 -4.52 -3.77
C PRO A 29 22.66 -3.97 -2.57
N LEU A 30 23.36 -3.73 -1.45
CA LEU A 30 22.76 -3.23 -0.21
C LEU A 30 21.93 -1.94 -0.43
N ASP A 31 22.41 -1.02 -1.27
CA ASP A 31 21.70 0.22 -1.57
C ASP A 31 20.36 -0.03 -2.29
N GLU A 32 20.31 -1.02 -3.18
CA GLU A 32 19.08 -1.43 -3.85
C GLU A 32 18.10 -2.12 -2.89
N LEU A 33 18.63 -2.93 -1.95
CA LEU A 33 17.84 -3.53 -0.88
C LEU A 33 17.26 -2.45 0.06
N VAL A 34 18.05 -1.45 0.44
CA VAL A 34 17.57 -0.33 1.27
C VAL A 34 16.50 0.47 0.52
N ALA A 35 16.72 0.78 -0.76
CA ALA A 35 15.74 1.50 -1.58
C ALA A 35 14.43 0.71 -1.75
N ALA A 36 14.51 -0.60 -1.99
CA ALA A 36 13.36 -1.48 -2.07
C ALA A 36 12.61 -1.56 -0.72
N HIS A 37 13.31 -1.69 0.40
CA HIS A 37 12.69 -1.69 1.73
C HIS A 37 11.95 -0.37 2.03
N GLN A 38 12.58 0.78 1.74
CA GLN A 38 11.93 2.08 1.91
C GLN A 38 10.69 2.23 1.02
N ARG A 39 10.73 1.71 -0.21
CA ARG A 39 9.57 1.68 -1.10
C ARG A 39 8.45 0.82 -0.54
N ALA A 40 8.77 -0.38 -0.06
CA ALA A 40 7.82 -1.28 0.58
C ALA A 40 7.14 -0.62 1.80
N ALA A 41 7.91 0.04 2.67
CA ALA A 41 7.36 0.76 3.82
C ALA A 41 6.38 1.87 3.42
N ARG A 42 6.67 2.63 2.35
CA ARG A 42 5.75 3.65 1.82
C ARG A 42 4.46 3.05 1.27
N LEU A 43 4.56 1.96 0.50
CA LEU A 43 3.39 1.27 -0.04
C LEU A 43 2.50 0.70 1.07
N LEU A 44 3.11 0.12 2.10
CA LEU A 44 2.40 -0.39 3.27
C LEU A 44 1.64 0.72 4.00
N ALA A 45 2.29 1.86 4.24
CA ALA A 45 1.63 3.01 4.89
C ALA A 45 0.43 3.52 4.07
N GLN A 46 0.54 3.56 2.74
CA GLN A 46 -0.57 3.95 1.86
C GLN A 46 -1.73 2.95 1.93
N ALA A 47 -1.42 1.65 1.88
CA ALA A 47 -2.42 0.58 2.00
C ALA A 47 -3.16 0.64 3.34
N GLN A 48 -2.43 0.86 4.44
CA GLN A 48 -3.00 1.03 5.79
C GLN A 48 -3.91 2.26 5.86
N ALA A 49 -3.47 3.41 5.36
CA ALA A 49 -4.27 4.64 5.35
C ALA A 49 -5.60 4.45 4.58
N ARG A 50 -5.54 3.75 3.44
CA ARG A 50 -6.74 3.47 2.64
C ARG A 50 -7.70 2.51 3.36
N LEU A 51 -7.16 1.51 4.05
CA LEU A 51 -7.96 0.58 4.85
C LEU A 51 -8.64 1.28 6.03
N GLU A 52 -7.92 2.14 6.76
CA GLU A 52 -8.48 2.92 7.86
C GLU A 52 -9.58 3.88 7.37
N ALA A 53 -9.40 4.52 6.21
CA ALA A 53 -10.42 5.37 5.63
C ALA A 53 -11.69 4.59 5.25
N LEU A 54 -11.55 3.38 4.69
CA LEU A 54 -12.68 2.51 4.38
C LEU A 54 -13.39 2.03 5.66
N LYS A 55 -12.62 1.69 6.70
CA LYS A 55 -13.16 1.30 7.99
C LYS A 55 -13.97 2.43 8.64
N ALA A 56 -13.43 3.65 8.65
CA ALA A 56 -14.13 4.81 9.19
C ALA A 56 -15.46 5.08 8.44
N GLN A 57 -15.48 4.92 7.11
CA GLN A 57 -16.71 5.04 6.32
C GLN A 57 -17.73 3.95 6.66
N ALA A 58 -17.28 2.70 6.84
CA ALA A 58 -18.15 1.60 7.21
C ALA A 58 -18.74 1.79 8.63
N ASP A 59 -17.92 2.28 9.57
CA ASP A 59 -18.35 2.57 10.93
C ASP A 59 -19.40 3.69 10.95
N ASP A 60 -19.16 4.78 10.21
CA ASP A 60 -20.10 5.90 10.07
C ASP A 60 -21.43 5.45 9.45
N LEU A 61 -21.38 4.71 8.34
CA LEU A 61 -22.58 4.14 7.72
C LEU A 61 -23.34 3.22 8.69
N SER A 62 -22.63 2.40 9.46
CA SER A 62 -23.26 1.53 10.46
C SER A 62 -23.93 2.31 11.59
N ALA A 63 -23.37 3.47 11.96
CA ALA A 63 -23.94 4.34 12.97
C ALA A 63 -25.20 5.04 12.45
N GLN A 64 -25.18 5.50 11.19
CA GLN A 64 -26.35 6.10 10.53
C GLN A 64 -27.53 5.13 10.43
N LEU A 65 -27.28 3.84 10.16
CA LEU A 65 -28.34 2.83 10.08
C LEU A 65 -28.94 2.42 11.44
N ARG A 66 -28.29 2.79 12.56
CA ARG A 66 -28.80 2.50 13.92
C ARG A 66 -29.60 3.67 14.53
N GLN A 67 -29.53 4.86 13.93
CA GLN A 67 -30.32 6.04 14.32
C GLN A 67 -31.69 6.01 13.62
#